data_AF-A0A960KXU6-F1
#
_entry.id   AF-A0A960KXU6-F1
#
_cell.length_a   1.000
_cell.length_b   1.000
_cell.length_c   1.000
_cell.angle_alpha   90.00
_cell.angle_beta   90.00
_cell.angle_gamma   90.00
#
_symmetry.space_group_name_H-M   'P 1'
#
loop_
_entity.id
_entity.type
_entity.pdbx_description
1 polymer ?
#
loop_
_entity_poly.entity_id
_entity_poly.type
_entity_poly.pdbx_seq_one_letter_code
_entity_poly.pdbx_strand_id
1 'polypeptide(L)' 'MVMSHNINNRTLGSANWPGLSPGQLYQGDDLMWVHDFRNIYGEILTSHMGYDAGTVSSILNGYSHSPIGIY' A
#
# COMPACT_ATOMS: atom_id res chain seq x y z
N MET A 1 16.56 -20.63 -5.17
CA MET A 1 17.80 -20.15 -4.53
C MET A 1 17.41 -19.69 -3.13
N VAL A 2 17.78 -20.42 -2.08
CA VAL A 2 17.40 -20.07 -0.69
C VAL A 2 18.46 -19.12 -0.15
N MET A 3 18.07 -17.87 0.15
CA MET A 3 18.97 -16.89 0.77
C MET A 3 19.09 -17.18 2.27
N SER A 4 20.07 -17.99 2.67
CA SER A 4 20.43 -18.12 4.08
C SER A 4 21.37 -16.98 4.47
N HIS A 5 20.84 -15.96 5.17
CA HIS A 5 21.65 -14.93 5.81
C HIS A 5 21.83 -15.26 7.30
N ASN A 6 23.07 -15.19 7.78
CA ASN A 6 23.40 -15.38 9.18
C ASN A 6 23.23 -14.07 9.94
N ILE A 7 22.47 -14.08 11.03
CA ILE A 7 22.31 -12.95 11.95
C ILE A 7 22.61 -13.47 13.36
N ASN A 8 23.48 -12.78 14.11
CA ASN A 8 23.82 -13.11 15.50
C ASN A 8 24.18 -14.59 15.75
N ASN A 9 25.01 -15.17 14.87
CA ASN A 9 25.52 -16.54 14.99
C ASN A 9 24.43 -17.64 15.05
N ARG A 10 23.23 -17.36 14.50
CA ARG A 10 22.18 -18.35 14.27
C ARG A 10 21.89 -18.44 12.77
N THR A 11 22.01 -19.64 12.23
CA THR A 11 21.46 -19.97 10.92
C THR A 11 19.94 -19.96 11.07
N LEU A 12 19.25 -19.05 10.40
CA LEU A 12 17.79 -19.09 10.25
C LEU A 12 17.46 -20.23 9.27
N GLY A 13 17.72 -21.46 9.69
CA GLY A 13 17.39 -22.65 8.93
C GLY A 13 15.89 -22.81 8.93
N SER A 14 15.23 -22.46 7.82
CA SER A 14 13.87 -22.89 7.46
C SER A 14 12.85 -22.91 8.60
N ALA A 15 13.03 -22.05 9.61
CA ALA A 15 12.07 -21.88 10.66
C ALA A 15 10.92 -21.15 10.00
N ASN A 16 9.72 -21.70 10.12
CA ASN A 16 8.47 -21.10 9.68
C ASN A 16 8.29 -19.76 10.42
N TRP A 17 9.02 -18.74 10.00
CA TRP A 17 8.84 -17.38 10.49
C TRP A 17 7.47 -16.95 9.99
N PRO A 18 6.50 -16.73 10.89
CA PRO A 18 5.18 -16.28 10.49
C PRO A 18 5.35 -14.95 9.76
N GLY A 19 4.85 -14.87 8.52
CA GLY A 19 4.98 -13.68 7.68
C GLY A 19 6.03 -13.74 6.57
N LEU A 20 6.81 -14.83 6.42
CA LEU A 20 7.81 -14.96 5.35
C LEU A 20 7.37 -15.85 4.17
N SER A 21 6.11 -16.29 4.14
CA SER A 21 5.60 -16.96 2.93
C SER A 21 5.52 -15.95 1.77
N PRO A 22 5.62 -16.37 0.50
CA PRO A 22 5.58 -15.47 -0.64
C PRO A 22 4.36 -14.53 -0.67
N GLY A 23 3.21 -14.98 -0.14
CA GLY A 23 1.98 -14.17 -0.01
C GLY A 23 1.92 -13.29 1.23
N GLN A 24 2.95 -13.28 2.07
CA GLN A 24 3.07 -12.47 3.27
C GLN A 24 4.28 -11.53 3.24
N LEU A 25 5.05 -11.56 2.14
CA LEU A 25 6.14 -10.62 1.94
C LEU A 25 5.57 -9.22 1.73
N TYR A 26 6.26 -8.24 2.31
CA TYR A 26 6.02 -6.82 2.06
C TYR A 26 6.20 -6.51 0.57
N GLN A 27 5.12 -6.14 -0.13
CA GLN A 27 5.10 -5.99 -1.59
C GLN A 27 5.49 -4.58 -2.07
N GLY A 28 5.71 -3.63 -1.15
CA GLY A 28 5.99 -2.24 -1.52
C GLY A 28 4.75 -1.47 -1.98
N ASP A 29 3.55 -1.96 -1.65
CA ASP A 29 2.27 -1.26 -1.84
C ASP A 29 2.03 -0.19 -0.77
N ASP A 30 3.07 0.18 -0.03
CA ASP A 30 2.99 1.11 1.06
C ASP A 30 2.99 2.53 0.50
N LEU A 31 1.89 3.20 0.76
CA LEU A 31 1.75 4.62 0.51
C LEU A 31 2.92 5.36 1.17
N MET A 32 3.65 6.16 0.40
CA MET A 32 4.66 7.04 0.99
C MET A 32 3.99 7.90 2.07
N TRP A 33 4.61 7.95 3.25
CA TRP A 33 4.08 8.67 4.43
C TRP A 33 3.75 10.15 4.16
N VAL A 34 4.31 10.74 3.10
CA VAL A 34 4.09 12.13 2.70
C VAL A 34 2.79 12.39 1.92
N HIS A 35 2.03 11.35 1.56
CA HIS A 35 0.79 11.57 0.81
C HIS A 35 -0.36 12.01 1.71
N ASP A 36 -1.04 13.09 1.30
CA ASP A 36 -2.31 13.49 1.91
C ASP A 36 -3.33 12.36 1.75
N PHE A 37 -3.91 11.91 2.87
CA PHE A 37 -4.90 10.82 2.88
C PHE A 37 -6.12 11.09 1.99
N ARG A 38 -6.44 12.36 1.72
CA ARG A 38 -7.55 12.74 0.84
C ARG A 38 -7.24 12.44 -0.63
N ASN A 39 -5.97 12.41 -1.03
CA ASN A 39 -5.56 11.98 -2.37
C ASN A 39 -5.76 10.48 -2.55
N ILE A 40 -5.36 9.70 -1.55
CA ILE A 40 -5.55 8.25 -1.51
C ILE A 40 -7.05 7.92 -1.59
N TYR A 41 -7.86 8.55 -0.73
CA TYR A 41 -9.29 8.29 -0.69
C TYR A 41 -10.00 8.75 -1.96
N GLY A 42 -9.63 9.92 -2.49
CA GLY A 42 -10.17 10.44 -3.74
C GLY A 42 -9.90 9.52 -4.92
N GLU A 43 -8.70 8.96 -5.02
CA GLU A 43 -8.33 8.03 -6.11
C GLU A 43 -9.05 6.68 -6.00
N ILE A 44 -9.25 6.15 -4.79
CA ILE A 44 -10.09 4.95 -4.62
C ILE A 44 -11.53 5.22 -5.07
N LEU A 45 -12.10 6.37 -4.69
CA LEU A 45 -13.46 6.74 -5.06
C LEU A 45 -13.62 6.91 -6.58
N THR A 46 -12.64 7.49 -7.27
CA THR A 46 -12.70 7.71 -8.72
C THR A 46 -12.27 6.48 -9.52
N SER A 47 -11.09 5.92 -9.26
CA SER A 47 -10.50 4.85 -10.07
C SER A 47 -11.10 3.47 -9.77
N HIS A 48 -11.42 3.18 -8.51
CA HIS A 48 -11.93 1.85 -8.13
C HIS A 48 -13.46 1.82 -8.01
N MET A 49 -14.09 2.89 -7.53
CA MET A 49 -15.55 2.94 -7.35
C MET A 49 -16.31 3.66 -8.47
N GLY A 50 -15.61 4.35 -9.38
CA GLY A 50 -16.21 4.97 -10.56
C GLY A 50 -17.04 6.23 -10.27
N TYR A 51 -16.85 6.88 -9.12
CA TYR A 51 -17.52 8.15 -8.84
C TYR A 51 -16.97 9.29 -9.69
N ASP A 52 -17.83 10.21 -10.10
CA ASP A 52 -17.42 11.41 -10.81
C ASP A 52 -16.74 12.43 -9.87
N ALA A 53 -15.96 13.34 -10.45
CA ALA A 53 -15.20 14.33 -9.70
C ALA A 53 -16.06 15.29 -8.84
N GLY A 54 -17.30 15.57 -9.25
CA GLY A 54 -18.23 16.41 -8.50
C GLY A 54 -18.71 15.71 -7.23
N THR A 55 -19.10 14.45 -7.36
CA THR A 55 -19.49 13.61 -6.22
C THR A 55 -18.33 13.44 -5.24
N VAL A 56 -17.12 13.16 -5.72
CA VAL A 56 -15.93 13.02 -4.86
C VAL A 56 -15.59 14.33 -4.15
N SER A 57 -15.68 15.47 -4.85
CA SER A 57 -15.51 16.79 -4.24
C SER A 57 -16.54 17.04 -3.13
N SER A 58 -17.80 16.62 -3.30
CA SER A 58 -18.82 16.75 -2.25
C SER A 58 -18.49 15.90 -1.02
N ILE A 59 -18.01 14.67 -1.20
CA ILE A 59 -17.62 13.76 -0.11
C ILE A 59 -16.41 14.32 0.65
N LEU A 60 -15.46 14.90 -0.06
CA LEU A 60 -14.23 15.46 0.50
C LEU A 60 -14.35 16.94 0.89
N ASN A 61 -15.57 17.45 1.12
CA ASN A 61 -15.85 18.82 1.55
C ASN A 61 -15.21 19.91 0.65
N GLY A 62 -15.36 19.76 -0.67
CA GLY A 62 -14.83 20.69 -1.66
C GLY A 62 -13.37 20.45 -2.04
N TYR A 63 -12.72 19.43 -1.48
CA TYR A 63 -11.34 19.11 -1.83
C TYR A 63 -11.24 18.44 -3.20
N SER A 64 -10.34 18.98 -4.05
CA SER A 64 -9.97 18.37 -5.32
C SER A 64 -8.74 17.50 -5.10
N HIS A 65 -8.92 16.18 -5.23
CA HIS A 65 -7.84 15.23 -5.05
C HIS A 65 -6.90 15.20 -6.27
N SER A 66 -5.61 14.97 -6.02
CA SER A 66 -4.60 14.71 -7.04
C SER A 66 -4.31 13.20 -7.10
N PRO A 67 -4.36 12.56 -8.27
CA PRO A 67 -3.96 11.17 -8.42
C PRO A 67 -2.50 10.96 -7.99
N ILE A 68 -2.25 9.87 -7.27
CA ILE A 68 -0.94 9.40 -6.81
C ILE A 68 -0.52 8.09 -7.47
N GLY A 69 -1.40 7.43 -8.23
CA GLY A 69 -1.06 6.29 -9.10
C GLY A 69 -1.09 4.95 -8.38
N ILE A 70 -2.05 4.77 -7.46
CA ILE A 70 -2.32 3.50 -6.77
C ILE A 70 -3.23 2.57 -7.58
N TYR A 71 -3.90 3.05 -8.64
CA TYR A 71 -4.69 2.25 -9.58
C TYR A 71 -4.46 2.65 -11.04
#